data_AF-A0A453QIY7-F1
#
_entry.id   AF-A0A453QIY7-F1
#
_cell.length_a   1.000
_cell.length_b   1.000
_cell.length_c   1.000
_cell.angle_alpha   90.00
_cell.angle_beta   90.00
_cell.angle_gamma   90.00
#
_symmetry.space_group_name_H-M   'P 1'
#
loop_
_entity.id
_entity.type
_entity.pdbx_description
1 polymer ?
#
loop_
_entity_poly.entity_id
_entity_poly.type
_entity_poly.pdbx_seq_one_letter_code
_entity_poly.pdbx_strand_id
1 'polypeptide(L)' 'MSISVNGQSVVPPGFRFHPTEEELLTYYLV' A
#
# COMPACT_ATOMS: atom_id res chain seq x y z
N MET A 1 -17.95 2.49 -0.21
CA MET A 1 -17.37 2.99 1.06
C MET A 1 -15.88 2.78 0.97
N SER A 2 -15.08 3.84 1.03
CA SER A 2 -13.63 3.79 0.85
C SER A 2 -12.96 4.47 2.04
N ILE A 3 -11.84 3.92 2.49
CA ILE A 3 -11.20 4.33 3.74
C ILE A 3 -10.08 5.31 3.40
N SER A 4 -10.14 6.51 3.99
CA SER A 4 -9.08 7.50 3.88
C SER A 4 -7.90 7.12 4.77
N VAL A 5 -6.71 6.99 4.18
CA VAL A 5 -5.48 6.66 4.89
C VAL A 5 -4.51 7.84 4.76
N ASN A 6 -3.95 8.29 5.88
CA ASN A 6 -2.90 9.34 5.98
C ASN A 6 -3.08 10.53 5.02
N GLY A 7 -4.30 11.07 4.94
CA GLY A 7 -4.57 12.42 4.44
C GLY A 7 -5.02 12.59 3.00
N GLN A 8 -4.75 11.66 2.06
CA GLN A 8 -5.17 11.85 0.65
C GLN A 8 -5.41 10.56 -0.17
N SER A 9 -5.26 9.34 0.37
CA SER A 9 -5.49 8.12 -0.40
C SER A 9 -6.76 7.40 0.03
N VAL A 10 -7.65 7.17 -0.94
CA VAL A 10 -8.94 6.51 -0.76
C VAL A 10 -8.81 5.09 -1.29
N VAL A 11 -8.52 4.14 -0.40
CA VAL A 11 -8.37 2.72 -0.79
C VAL A 11 -9.66 1.94 -0.51
N PRO A 12 -10.00 0.96 -1.37
CA PRO A 12 -11.12 0.06 -1.09
C PRO A 12 -10.91 -0.70 0.24
N PRO A 13 -11.98 -1.00 1.00
CA PRO A 13 -11.89 -1.86 2.16
C PRO A 13 -11.29 -3.21 1.77
N GLY A 14 -10.34 -3.69 2.55
CA GLY A 14 -9.62 -4.95 2.28
C GLY A 14 -8.38 -4.80 1.40
N PHE A 15 -8.18 -3.64 0.75
CA PHE A 15 -6.88 -3.33 0.15
C PHE A 15 -5.84 -3.20 1.27
N ARG A 16 -4.76 -3.94 1.14
CA ARG A 16 -3.68 -3.98 2.11
C ARG A 16 -2.37 -3.98 1.36
N PHE A 17 -1.36 -3.40 2.00
CA PHE A 17 0.00 -3.48 1.52
C PHE A 17 0.50 -4.92 1.68
N HIS A 18 0.74 -5.60 0.57
CA HIS A 18 1.28 -6.96 0.51
C HIS A 18 2.21 -7.09 -0.71
N PRO A 19 3.34 -6.37 -0.73
CA PRO A 19 4.30 -6.44 -1.83
C PRO A 19 4.99 -7.81 -1.86
N THR A 20 5.51 -8.15 -3.03
CA THR A 20 6.44 -9.27 -3.20
C THR A 20 7.83 -8.92 -2.67
N GLU A 21 8.67 -9.94 -2.46
CA GLU A 21 10.06 -9.74 -2.02
C GLU A 21 10.87 -8.88 -3.01
N GLU A 22 10.66 -9.09 -4.31
CA GLU A 22 11.28 -8.30 -5.37
C GLU A 22 10.88 -6.82 -5.30
N GLU A 23 9.59 -6.54 -5.10
CA GLU A 23 9.09 -5.17 -4.98
C GLU A 23 9.60 -4.48 -3.70
N LEU A 24 9.72 -5.21 -2.59
CA LEU A 24 10.29 -4.68 -1.36
C LEU A 24 11.75 -4.27 -1.53
N LEU A 25 12.59 -5.15 -2.10
CA LEU A 25 14.00 -4.87 -2.32
C LEU A 25 14.21 -3.72 -3.32
N THR A 26 13.40 -3.68 -4.37
CA THR A 26 13.58 -2.72 -5.46
C THR A 26 13.08 -1.32 -5.12
N TYR A 27 11.92 -1.21 -4.46
CA TYR A 27 11.23 0.08 -4.31
C TYR A 27 11.25 0.63 -2.89
N TYR A 28 11.59 -0.19 -1.89
CA TYR A 28 11.47 0.21 -0.48
C TYR A 28 12.74 0.04 0.36
N LEU A 29 13.59 -0.97 0.07
CA LEU A 29 14.72 -1.35 0.92
C LEU A 29 16.10 -1.09 0.29
N VAL A 30 16.32 0.11 -0.26
CA VAL A 30 17.64 0.54 -0.76
C VAL A 30 18.63 0.77 0.38
#